data_AF-A0A845M8W7-F1
#
_entry.id   AF-A0A845M8W7-F1
#
_cell.length_a   1.000
_cell.length_b   1.000
_cell.length_c   1.000
_cell.angle_alpha   90.00
_cell.angle_beta   90.00
_cell.angle_gamma   90.00
#
_symmetry.space_group_name_H-M   'P 1'
#
loop_
_entity.id
_entity.type
_entity.pdbx_description
1 polymer ?
#
loop_
_entity_poly.entity_id
_entity_poly.type
_entity_poly.pdbx_seq_one_letter_code
_entity_poly.pdbx_strand_id
1 'polypeptide(L)' 'CGLRCLYHGWKMDVDGNVVAMSSEPEGSPLMDKVKARAYPVREWGGFVWAWLGDRDEMPEFQPPAFAPEEDTKVSIL' A
#
# COMPACT_ATOMS: atom_id res chain seq x y z
N CYS A 1 6.86 8.27 -6.50
CA CYS A 1 7.59 7.07 -6.03
C CYS A 1 6.75 5.82 -6.35
N GLY A 2 7.26 4.58 -6.31
CA GLY A 2 6.46 3.38 -6.56
C GLY A 2 7.24 2.07 -6.50
N LEU A 3 6.55 0.95 -6.31
CA LEU A 3 7.14 -0.40 -6.24
C LEU A 3 7.29 -0.99 -7.63
N ARG A 4 8.45 -1.57 -7.95
CA ARG A 4 8.70 -2.20 -9.26
C ARG A 4 8.85 -3.71 -9.11
N CYS A 5 8.02 -4.44 -9.86
CA CYS A 5 8.12 -5.88 -9.99
C CYS A 5 9.43 -6.25 -10.72
N LEU A 6 10.19 -7.16 -10.13
CA LEU A 6 11.47 -7.62 -10.69
C LEU A 6 11.32 -8.57 -11.89
N TYR A 7 10.13 -9.10 -12.13
CA TYR A 7 9.91 -10.03 -13.24
C TYR A 7 9.80 -9.27 -14.58
N HIS A 8 8.74 -8.47 -14.75
CA HIS A 8 8.47 -7.76 -16.02
C HIS A 8 8.75 -6.26 -15.94
N GLY A 9 9.27 -5.77 -14.80
CA GLY A 9 9.60 -4.38 -14.62
C GLY A 9 8.38 -3.46 -14.50
N TRP A 10 7.18 -3.98 -14.24
CA TRP A 10 6.00 -3.13 -14.04
C TRP A 10 6.12 -2.38 -12.73
N LYS A 11 5.78 -1.09 -12.75
CA LYS A 11 5.84 -0.20 -11.58
C LYS A 11 4.44 0.21 -11.18
N MET A 12 4.14 0.15 -9.89
CA MET A 12 2.85 0.52 -9.32
C MET A 12 3.01 1.64 -8.29
N ASP A 13 2.04 2.55 -8.25
CA ASP A 13 1.95 3.58 -7.21
C ASP A 13 1.30 3.05 -5.92
N VAL A 14 1.09 3.94 -4.93
CA VAL A 14 0.54 3.59 -3.61
C VAL A 14 -0.92 3.18 -3.66
N ASP A 15 -1.66 3.57 -4.70
CA ASP A 15 -3.05 3.17 -4.92
C ASP A 15 -3.14 1.91 -5.79
N GLY A 16 -2.00 1.36 -6.21
CA GLY A 16 -1.90 0.15 -7.02
C GLY A 16 -2.03 0.39 -8.52
N ASN A 17 -2.13 1.64 -8.99
CA ASN A 17 -2.19 1.94 -10.42
C ASN A 17 -0.85 1.58 -11.06
N VAL A 18 -0.88 0.97 -12.26
CA VAL A 18 0.33 0.74 -13.04
C VAL A 18 0.78 2.07 -13.66
N VAL A 19 2.02 2.49 -13.38
CA VAL A 19 2.58 3.78 -13.83
C VAL A 19 3.76 3.62 -14.80
N ALA A 20 4.25 2.39 -15.01
CA ALA A 20 5.23 2.07 -16.05
C ALA A 20 5.24 0.56 -16.33
N MET A 21 5.49 0.17 -17.59
CA MET A 21 5.48 -1.22 -18.03
C MET A 21 6.69 -1.50 -18.93
N SER A 22 7.85 -1.85 -18.34
CA SER A 22 9.09 -1.99 -19.11
C SER A 22 9.08 -3.12 -20.14
N SER A 23 8.23 -4.14 -19.97
CA SER A 23 8.07 -5.24 -20.92
C SER A 23 7.10 -4.94 -22.07
N GLU A 24 6.34 -3.84 -21.98
CA GLU A 24 5.28 -3.52 -22.93
C GLU A 24 5.68 -2.37 -23.86
N PRO A 25 5.11 -2.31 -25.08
CA PRO A 25 5.22 -1.12 -25.92
C PRO A 25 4.65 0.13 -25.22
N GLU A 26 5.20 1.28 -25.60
CA GLU A 26 4.63 2.57 -25.19
C GLU A 26 3.16 2.68 -25.62
N GLY A 27 2.30 3.15 -24.71
CA GLY A 27 0.86 3.23 -24.95
C GLY A 27 0.10 1.91 -24.82
N SER A 28 0.71 0.85 -24.25
CA SER A 28 -0.01 -0.41 -23.99
C SER A 28 -1.29 -0.16 -23.18
N PRO A 29 -2.46 -0.64 -23.65
CA PRO A 29 -3.74 -0.41 -22.98
C PRO A 29 -3.85 -1.18 -21.65
N LEU A 30 -2.88 -2.02 -21.32
CA LEU A 30 -2.81 -2.74 -20.06
C LEU A 30 -2.55 -1.80 -18.88
N MET A 31 -1.89 -0.66 -19.10
CA MET A 31 -1.57 0.31 -18.04
C MET A 31 -2.83 0.83 -17.34
N ASP A 32 -3.90 1.06 -18.11
CA ASP A 32 -5.18 1.58 -17.58
C ASP A 32 -6.15 0.46 -17.14
N LYS A 33 -5.87 -0.79 -17.50
CA LYS A 33 -6.75 -1.94 -17.22
C LYS A 33 -6.30 -2.78 -16.04
N VAL A 34 -5.00 -2.81 -15.77
CA VAL A 34 -4.42 -3.60 -14.69
C VAL A 34 -4.18 -2.72 -13.48
N LYS A 35 -4.64 -3.18 -12.32
CA LYS A 35 -4.43 -2.52 -11.04
C LYS A 35 -4.01 -3.55 -10.01
N ALA A 36 -2.92 -3.28 -9.29
CA ALA A 36 -2.54 -4.07 -8.13
C ALA A 36 -3.48 -3.76 -6.97
N ARG A 37 -3.80 -4.76 -6.15
CA ARG A 37 -4.58 -4.52 -4.93
C ARG A 37 -3.74 -3.69 -3.95
N ALA A 38 -4.27 -2.55 -3.55
CA ALA A 38 -3.69 -1.69 -2.52
C ALA A 38 -4.63 -1.66 -1.31
N TYR A 39 -4.06 -1.75 -0.12
CA TYR A 39 -4.80 -1.71 1.15
C TYR A 39 -4.47 -0.42 1.89
N PRO A 40 -5.45 0.21 2.56
CA PRO A 40 -5.15 1.32 3.44
C PRO A 40 -4.30 0.83 4.61
N VAL A 41 -3.26 1.60 4.91
CA VAL A 41 -2.32 1.33 6.00
C VAL A 41 -2.18 2.54 6.89
N ARG A 42 -1.84 2.29 8.16
CA ARG A 42 -1.49 3.34 9.13
C ARG A 42 -0.28 2.91 9.93
N GLU A 43 0.66 3.83 10.14
CA GLU A 43 1.77 3.63 11.06
C GLU A 43 1.33 4.08 12.46
N TRP A 44 1.61 3.26 13.48
CA TRP A 44 1.28 3.59 14.87
C TRP A 44 2.09 2.76 15.85
N GLY A 45 2.68 3.39 16.86
CA GLY A 45 3.41 2.70 17.94
C GLY A 45 4.64 1.91 17.46
N GLY A 46 5.20 2.30 16.31
CA GLY A 46 6.30 1.58 15.64
C GLY A 46 5.85 0.36 14.82
N PHE A 47 4.55 0.20 14.56
CA PHE A 47 3.99 -0.86 13.72
C PHE A 47 3.31 -0.31 12.46
N VAL A 48 3.19 -1.16 11.43
CA VAL A 48 2.37 -0.91 10.24
C VAL A 48 1.08 -1.74 10.36
N TRP A 49 -0.05 -1.06 10.42
CA TRP A 49 -1.38 -1.67 10.48
C TRP A 49 -2.02 -1.65 9.11
N ALA A 50 -2.56 -2.78 8.65
CA ALA A 50 -3.23 -2.90 7.35
C ALA A 50 -4.66 -3.39 7.52
N TRP A 51 -5.60 -2.72 6.83
CA TRP A 51 -6.97 -3.21 6.71
C TRP A 51 -7.11 -4.02 5.42
N LEU A 52 -7.37 -5.32 5.56
CA LEU A 52 -7.47 -6.26 4.43
C LEU A 52 -8.90 -6.48 3.93
N GLY A 53 -9.89 -5.87 4.60
CA GLY A 53 -11.30 -5.91 4.21
C GLY A 53 -11.66 -4.90 3.11
N ASP A 54 -12.96 -4.73 2.88
CA ASP A 54 -13.46 -3.75 1.92
C ASP A 54 -13.23 -2.33 2.43
N ARG A 55 -12.78 -1.45 1.54
CA ARG A 55 -12.33 -0.09 1.93
C ARG A 55 -13.48 0.74 2.50
N ASP A 56 -14.69 0.54 1.98
CA ASP A 56 -15.89 1.27 2.41
C ASP A 56 -16.43 0.77 3.76
N GLU A 57 -15.97 -0.39 4.22
CA GLU A 57 -16.33 -0.97 5.52
C GLU A 57 -15.25 -0.77 6.59
N MET A 58 -14.16 -0.06 6.26
CA MET A 58 -13.04 0.15 7.19
C MET A 58 -13.51 0.95 8.41
N PRO A 59 -13.38 0.41 9.63
CA PRO A 59 -13.72 1.16 10.83
C PRO A 59 -12.72 2.29 11.08
N GLU A 60 -13.11 3.25 11.93
CA GLU A 60 -12.15 4.20 12.47
C GLU A 60 -11.04 3.45 13.21
N PHE A 61 -9.79 3.86 12.98
CA PHE A 61 -8.63 3.25 13.63
C PHE A 61 -8.70 3.48 15.14
N GLN A 62 -8.63 2.40 15.92
CA GLN A 62 -8.57 2.46 17.37
C GLN A 62 -7.13 2.20 17.82
N PRO A 63 -6.47 3.18 18.46
CA PRO A 63 -5.13 2.98 19.03
C PRO A 63 -5.13 1.80 19.99
N PRO A 64 -4.13 0.91 19.90
CA PRO A 64 -4.02 -0.21 20.82
C PRO A 64 -3.71 0.30 22.24
N ALA A 65 -4.25 -0.37 23.26
CA ALA A 65 -4.07 0.05 24.66
C ALA A 65 -2.60 0.14 25.11
N PHE A 66 -1.71 -0.63 24.47
CA PHE A 66 -0.27 -0.62 24.76
C PHE A 66 0.49 0.53 24.09
N ALA A 67 -0.09 1.20 23.10
CA ALA A 67 0.47 2.38 22.41
C ALA A 67 -0.64 3.41 22.20
N PRO A 68 -1.04 4.16 23.24
CA PRO A 68 -2.15 5.11 23.16
C PRO A 68 -1.85 6.33 22.29
N GLU A 69 -0.57 6.64 22.05
CA GLU A 69 -0.10 7.74 21.21
C GLU A 69 0.67 7.19 19.99
N GLU A 70 0.64 7.92 18.89
CA GLU A 70 1.21 7.50 17.59
C GLU A 70 2.72 7.20 17.68
N ASP A 71 3.44 8.01 18.45
CA ASP A 71 4.89 7.95 18.62
C ASP A 71 5.32 7.15 19.86
N THR A 72 4.39 6.44 20.53
CA THR A 72 4.75 5.54 21.64
C THR A 72 5.70 4.46 21.11
N LYS A 73 6.99 4.53 21.48
CA LYS A 73 8.00 3.56 21.06
C LYS A 73 7.87 2.24 21.82
N VAL A 74 6.96 1.39 21.35
CA VAL A 74 6.77 0.02 21.86
C VAL A 74 7.53 -1.00 21.01
N SER A 75 7.76 -0.71 19.73
CA SER A 75 8.63 -1.53 18.89
C SER A 75 10.06 -1.51 19.41
N ILE A 76 10.76 -2.64 19.25
CA ILE A 76 12.17 -2.81 19.69
C ILE A 76 13.15 -2.01 18.80
N LEU A 77 12.65 -1.33 17.76
CA LEU A 77 13.42 -0.47 16.85
C LEU A 77 13.40 1.01 17.27
#